data_AF-A0A523IFW9-F1
#
_entry.id   AF-A0A523IFW9-F1
#
_cell.length_a   1.000
_cell.length_b   1.000
_cell.length_c   1.000
_cell.angle_alpha   90.00
_cell.angle_beta   90.00
_cell.angle_gamma   90.00
#
_symmetry.space_group_name_H-M   'P 1'
#
loop_
_entity.id
_entity.type
_entity.pdbx_description
1 polymer ?
#
loop_
_entity_poly.entity_id
_entity_poly.type
_entity_poly.pdbx_seq_one_letter_code
_entity_poly.pdbx_strand_id
1 'polypeptide(L)'
;MRYSLVQNSNVILKVFNILGQEIQTLVNKTQVAGEYEISWNSGDLPSGLYVYRLQAGQSVEIRKMILPKIKEIVDKARGGFFAPFHK
;
A
#
# COMPACT_ATOMS: atom_id res chain seq x y z
N MET A 1 4.60 3.60 -2.15
CA MET A 1 3.94 3.63 -3.49
C MET A 1 4.60 4.72 -4.30
N ARG A 2 4.95 4.49 -5.58
CA ARG A 2 5.65 5.48 -6.42
C ARG A 2 4.86 5.78 -7.70
N TYR A 3 4.86 7.04 -8.12
CA TYR A 3 4.30 7.49 -9.39
C TYR A 3 4.99 8.77 -9.89
N SER A 4 4.94 8.97 -11.20
CA SER A 4 5.48 10.15 -11.87
C SER A 4 4.35 10.97 -12.49
N LEU A 5 4.54 12.29 -12.51
CA LEU A 5 3.65 13.24 -13.18
C LEU A 5 4.40 13.92 -14.30
N VAL A 6 3.91 13.79 -15.54
CA VAL A 6 4.47 14.48 -16.72
C VAL A 6 4.11 15.97 -16.75
N GLN A 7 3.04 16.36 -16.06
CA GLN A 7 2.55 17.74 -15.99
C GLN A 7 1.83 18.00 -14.67
N ASN A 8 1.66 19.27 -14.32
CA ASN A 8 0.90 19.69 -13.15
C ASN A 8 -0.54 19.15 -13.23
N SER A 9 -0.96 18.45 -12.18
CA SER A 9 -2.22 17.71 -12.18
C SER A 9 -2.87 17.76 -10.80
N ASN A 10 -4.21 17.78 -10.77
CA ASN A 10 -4.93 17.40 -9.55
C ASN A 10 -4.78 15.89 -9.36
N VAL A 11 -4.20 15.49 -8.23
CA VAL A 11 -3.90 14.11 -7.89
C VAL A 11 -4.81 13.63 -6.78
N ILE A 12 -5.48 12.50 -7.04
CA ILE A 12 -6.30 11.77 -6.07
C ILE A 12 -5.75 10.35 -5.97
N LEU A 13 -5.22 9.98 -4.80
CA LEU A 13 -4.79 8.62 -4.48
C LEU A 13 -5.70 8.07 -3.39
N LYS A 14 -6.44 7.01 -3.71
CA LYS A 14 -7.37 6.35 -2.79
C LYS A 14 -7.07 4.88 -2.67
N VAL A 15 -7.26 4.31 -1.48
CA VAL A 15 -7.11 2.89 -1.19
C VAL A 15 -8.48 2.28 -0.93
N PHE A 16 -8.68 1.06 -1.43
CA PHE A 16 -9.91 0.29 -1.38
C PHE A 16 -9.63 -1.13 -0.93
N ASN A 17 -10.62 -1.77 -0.31
CA ASN A 17 -10.62 -3.22 -0.11
C ASN A 17 -11.13 -3.95 -1.36
N ILE A 18 -11.13 -5.29 -1.33
CA ILE A 18 -11.56 -6.12 -2.47
C ILE A 18 -13.05 -5.99 -2.83
N LEU A 19 -13.86 -5.47 -1.92
CA LEU A 19 -15.29 -5.20 -2.15
C LEU A 19 -15.51 -3.83 -2.80
N GLY A 20 -14.44 -3.07 -3.08
CA GLY A 20 -14.49 -1.74 -3.66
C GLY A 20 -14.85 -0.63 -2.65
N GLN A 21 -14.85 -0.93 -1.35
CA GLN A 21 -15.11 0.07 -0.31
C GLN A 21 -13.86 0.94 -0.13
N GLU A 22 -14.03 2.26 -0.15
CA GLU A 22 -12.95 3.20 0.13
C GLU A 22 -12.51 3.08 1.59
N ILE A 23 -11.22 2.82 1.79
CA ILE A 23 -10.60 2.69 3.11
C ILE A 23 -9.96 4.01 3.52
N GLN A 24 -9.26 4.67 2.60
CA GLN A 24 -8.53 5.89 2.89
C GLN A 24 -8.22 6.70 1.64
N THR A 25 -8.31 8.02 1.74
CA THR A 25 -7.71 8.96 0.78
C THR A 25 -6.32 9.35 1.26
N LEU A 26 -5.29 9.07 0.46
CA LEU A 26 -3.88 9.33 0.79
C LEU A 26 -3.37 10.64 0.17
N VAL A 27 -3.89 11.00 -1.01
CA VAL A 27 -3.57 12.25 -1.71
C VAL A 27 -4.87 12.80 -2.28
N ASN A 28 -5.09 14.10 -2.11
CA ASN A 28 -6.15 14.85 -2.78
C ASN A 28 -5.71 16.32 -2.91
N LYS A 29 -4.79 16.58 -3.84
CA LYS A 29 -4.23 17.92 -4.03
C LYS A 29 -3.63 18.08 -5.41
N THR A 30 -3.48 19.33 -5.84
CA THR A 30 -2.67 19.65 -7.02
C THR A 30 -1.20 19.43 -6.71
N GLN A 31 -0.51 18.74 -7.61
CA GLN A 31 0.91 18.47 -7.56
C GLN A 31 1.57 18.90 -8.87
N VAL A 32 2.80 19.38 -8.79
CA VAL A 32 3.59 19.76 -9.97
C VAL A 32 4.17 18.53 -10.66
N ALA A 33 4.61 18.67 -11.91
CA ALA A 33 5.36 17.61 -12.60
C ALA A 33 6.55 17.13 -11.75
N GLY A 34 6.78 15.82 -11.73
CA GLY A 34 7.85 15.21 -10.92
C GLY A 34 7.51 13.82 -10.39
N GLU A 35 8.43 13.27 -9.61
CA GLU A 35 8.34 11.94 -8.99
C GLU A 35 7.81 12.06 -7.55
N TYR A 36 6.94 11.13 -7.16
CA TYR A 36 6.34 11.10 -5.84
C TYR A 36 6.43 9.72 -5.22
N GLU A 37 6.71 9.71 -3.92
CA GLU A 37 6.65 8.53 -3.07
C GLU A 37 5.67 8.76 -1.93
N ILE A 38 4.72 7.84 -1.79
CA ILE A 38 3.71 7.85 -0.73
C ILE A 38 3.93 6.64 0.17
N SER A 39 4.15 6.92 1.46
CA SER A 39 4.14 5.93 2.53
C SER A 39 2.72 5.77 3.05
N TRP A 40 2.18 4.56 3.00
CA TRP A 40 0.87 4.26 3.57
C TRP A 40 1.05 3.54 4.91
N ASN A 41 0.65 4.21 5.99
CA ASN A 41 0.52 3.56 7.29
C ASN A 41 -0.87 2.91 7.37
N SER A 42 -0.90 1.60 7.27
CA SER A 42 -2.12 0.80 7.29
C SER A 42 -2.71 0.59 8.69
N GLY A 43 -2.05 1.07 9.76
CA GLY A 43 -2.51 0.90 11.13
C GLY A 43 -2.85 -0.56 11.45
N ASP A 44 -4.06 -0.78 11.99
CA ASP A 44 -4.59 -2.10 12.36
C ASP A 44 -5.39 -2.78 11.24
N LEU A 45 -5.24 -2.34 9.99
CA LEU A 45 -5.95 -2.98 8.87
C LEU A 45 -5.55 -4.46 8.75
N PRO A 46 -6.51 -5.36 8.49
CA PRO A 46 -6.22 -6.76 8.28
C PRO A 46 -5.24 -6.97 7.13
N SER A 47 -4.40 -7.97 7.26
CA SER A 47 -3.55 -8.41 6.16
C SER A 47 -4.40 -8.96 5.03
N GLY A 48 -3.99 -8.66 3.80
CA GLY A 48 -4.77 -9.06 2.64
C GLY A 48 -4.48 -8.21 1.41
N LEU A 49 -5.31 -8.43 0.40
CA LEU A 49 -5.26 -7.70 -0.85
C LEU A 49 -6.02 -6.37 -0.71
N TYR A 50 -5.34 -5.30 -1.09
CA TYR A 50 -5.92 -3.97 -1.26
C TYR A 50 -5.68 -3.49 -2.68
N VAL A 51 -6.49 -2.53 -3.09
CA VAL A 51 -6.38 -1.86 -4.39
C VAL A 51 -6.18 -0.39 -4.13
N TYR A 52 -5.28 0.27 -4.85
CA TYR A 52 -5.25 1.71 -4.87
C TYR A 52 -5.53 2.24 -6.28
N ARG A 53 -6.23 3.38 -6.33
CA ARG A 53 -6.53 4.13 -7.54
C ARG A 53 -5.81 5.47 -7.45
N LEU A 54 -4.91 5.70 -8.41
CA LEU A 54 -4.26 6.98 -8.64
C LEU A 54 -4.96 7.66 -9.83
N GLN A 55 -5.55 8.82 -9.60
CA GLN A 55 -6.04 9.68 -10.66
C GLN A 55 -5.17 10.94 -10.72
N ALA A 56 -4.66 11.27 -11.89
CA ALA A 56 -3.88 12.47 -12.16
C ALA A 56 -4.44 13.15 -13.42
N GLY A 57 -5.24 14.20 -13.24
CA GLY A 57 -6.00 14.80 -14.34
C GLY A 57 -6.96 13.78 -14.98
N GLN A 58 -6.75 13.49 -16.27
CA GLN A 58 -7.53 12.49 -17.02
C GLN A 58 -6.97 11.07 -16.93
N SER A 59 -5.72 10.90 -16.46
CA SER A 59 -5.12 9.58 -16.30
C SER A 59 -5.63 8.91 -15.04
N VAL A 60 -5.97 7.62 -15.14
CA VAL A 60 -6.37 6.79 -14.01
C VAL A 60 -5.56 5.49 -14.07
N GLU A 61 -4.89 5.19 -12.97
CA GLU A 61 -4.14 3.97 -12.78
C GLU A 61 -4.64 3.22 -11.55
N ILE A 62 -4.79 1.92 -11.68
CA ILE A 62 -5.26 1.04 -10.60
C ILE A 62 -4.20 -0.03 -10.40
N ARG A 63 -3.70 -0.15 -9.16
CA ARG A 63 -2.73 -1.21 -8.82
C ARG A 63 -3.17 -1.97 -7.58
N LYS A 64 -2.81 -3.25 -7.55
CA LYS A 64 -3.01 -4.15 -6.42
C LYS A 64 -1.83 -4.06 -5.46
N MET A 65 -2.08 -4.23 -4.17
CA MET A 65 -1.05 -4.36 -3.15
C MET A 65 -1.42 -5.40 -2.11
N ILE A 66 -0.43 -6.11 -1.59
CA ILE A 66 -0.61 -7.05 -0.48
C ILE A 66 -0.10 -6.37 0.78
N LEU A 67 -0.96 -6.28 1.80
CA LEU A 67 -0.58 -5.83 3.12
C LEU A 67 -0.20 -7.04 3.98
N PRO A 68 1.09 -7.21 4.35
CA PRO A 68 1.50 -8.30 5.23
C PRO A 68 1.18 -8.01 6.70
N LYS A 69 0.97 -9.04 7.52
CA LYS A 69 0.85 -8.90 8.97
C LYS A 69 2.25 -8.87 9.57
N ILE A 70 2.71 -7.71 10.00
CA ILE A 70 4.09 -7.60 10.51
C ILE A 70 4.23 -8.24 11.90
N LYS A 71 3.20 -8.22 12.76
CA LYS A 71 3.24 -8.95 14.05
C LYS A 71 3.40 -10.47 13.86
N GLU A 72 2.75 -11.06 12.86
CA GLU A 72 2.73 -12.52 12.71
C GLU A 72 4.04 -13.10 12.16
N ILE A 73 4.73 -12.35 11.29
CA ILE A 73 5.98 -12.82 10.66
C ILE A 73 7.14 -12.81 11.67
N VAL A 74 7.21 -11.81 12.55
CA VAL A 74 8.27 -11.68 13.55
C VAL A 74 8.10 -12.70 14.68
N ASP A 75 6.87 -12.96 15.11
CA ASP A 75 6.59 -13.94 16.17
C ASP A 75 6.84 -15.38 15.68
N LYS A 76 6.55 -15.68 14.40
CA LYS A 76 6.83 -17.00 13.81
C LYS A 76 8.32 -17.24 13.55
N ALA A 77 9.09 -16.20 13.22
CA ALA A 77 10.54 -16.30 13.01
C ALA A 77 11.32 -16.53 14.31
N ARG A 78 10.79 -16.10 15.46
CA ARG A 78 11.41 -16.32 16.78
C ARG A 78 11.04 -17.67 17.41
N GLY A 79 10.04 -18.37 16.89
CA GLY A 79 9.39 -19.51 17.54
C GLY A 79 9.77 -20.92 17.07
N GLY A 80 10.66 -21.12 16.10
CA GLY A 80 11.00 -22.50 15.73
C GLY A 80 11.96 -22.69 14.57
N PHE A 81 13.23 -22.91 14.89
CA PHE A 81 14.12 -23.84 14.19
C PHE A 81 15.38 -24.06 15.03
N PHE A 82 15.37 -25.05 15.94
CA PHE A 82 16.53 -25.81 16.46
C PHE A 82 15.96 -26.79 17.50
N ALA A 83 15.43 -27.93 17.06
CA ALA A 83 15.51 -29.11 17.91
C ALA A 83 16.96 -29.62 17.74
N PRO A 84 17.80 -29.63 18.78
CA PRO A 84 19.10 -30.27 18.65
C PRO A 84 18.88 -31.76 18.44
N PHE A 85 19.40 -32.29 17.33
CA PHE A 85 19.63 -33.72 17.21
C PHE A 85 20.60 -34.12 18.34
N HIS A 86 20.10 -34.83 19.33
CA HIS A 86 20.92 -35.53 20.30
C HIS A 86 20.67 -37.02 20.22
N LYS A 87 21.71 -37.67 19.66
CA LYS A 87 22.08 -39.09 19.56
C LYS A 87 21.13 -40.02 18.83
#